data_AF-A0A7C7R4V7-F1
#
_entry.id   AF-A0A7C7R4V7-F1
#
_cell.length_a   1.000
_cell.length_b   1.000
_cell.length_c   1.000
_cell.angle_alpha   90.00
_cell.angle_beta   90.00
_cell.angle_gamma   90.00
#
_symmetry.space_group_name_H-M   'P 1'
#
loop_
_entity.id
_entity.type
_entity.pdbx_description
1 polymer ?
#
loop_
_entity_poly.entity_id
_entity_poly.type
_entity_poly.pdbx_seq_one_letter_code
_entity_poly.pdbx_strand_id
1 'polypeptide(L)'
;MVAVGQPVDDSLFIVADRLIENGRVGEITDVVGTVAVKPLTSRRFTPVATHTLLWPGDWLRTDARGANAARVPLTSGAELVLGPEPPR
;
A
#
# COMPACT_ATOMS: atom_id res chain seq x y z
N MET A 1 42.73 10.83 10.21
CA MET A 1 41.63 11.61 9.61
C MET A 1 40.41 11.39 10.49
N VAL A 2 40.02 12.39 11.28
CA VAL A 2 38.88 12.31 12.21
C VAL A 2 37.71 12.99 11.53
N ALA A 3 36.63 12.26 11.25
CA ALA A 3 35.39 12.85 10.77
C ALA A 3 34.75 13.61 11.93
N VAL A 4 34.75 14.94 11.86
CA VAL A 4 34.03 15.79 12.82
C VAL A 4 32.61 15.96 12.29
N GLY A 5 31.62 15.49 13.03
CA GLY A 5 30.21 15.67 12.70
C GLY A 5 29.85 17.14 12.77
N GLN A 6 29.99 17.87 11.66
CA GLN A 6 29.53 19.24 11.60
C GLN A 6 28.03 19.30 11.89
N PRO A 7 27.56 20.34 12.60
CA PRO A 7 26.14 20.56 12.82
C PRO A 7 25.41 20.54 11.47
N VAL A 8 24.48 19.61 11.31
CA VAL A 8 23.63 19.50 10.12
C VAL A 8 22.44 20.44 10.33
N ASP A 9 22.07 21.16 9.29
CA ASP A 9 20.92 22.07 9.31
C ASP A 9 19.63 21.31 9.63
N ASP A 10 18.92 21.74 10.69
CA ASP A 10 17.68 21.12 11.14
C ASP A 10 16.57 21.13 10.07
N SER A 11 16.63 22.04 9.11
CA SER A 11 15.69 22.09 7.98
C SER A 11 15.78 20.86 7.06
N LEU A 12 16.90 20.12 7.10
CA LEU A 12 17.05 18.87 6.36
C LEU A 12 16.29 17.70 6.99
N PHE A 13 15.81 17.85 8.23
CA PHE A 13 15.08 16.83 8.97
C PHE A 13 13.58 17.12 9.09
N ILE A 14 13.05 18.06 8.28
CA ILE A 14 11.62 18.37 8.26
C ILE A 14 10.86 17.15 7.70
N VAL A 15 10.14 16.46 8.59
CA VAL A 15 9.11 15.49 8.22
C VAL A 15 7.85 16.30 7.93
N ALA A 16 7.44 16.36 6.68
CA ALA A 16 6.21 17.06 6.31
C ALA A 16 5.00 16.44 7.01
N ASP A 17 4.18 17.28 7.66
CA ASP A 17 2.95 16.87 8.38
C ASP A 17 1.93 16.16 7.49
N ARG A 18 2.04 16.34 6.17
CA ARG A 18 1.17 15.69 5.19
C ARG A 18 2.02 15.08 4.07
N LEU A 19 1.84 13.79 3.87
CA LEU A 19 2.14 13.14 2.60
C LEU A 19 1.30 13.84 1.52
N ILE A 20 1.95 14.31 0.46
CA ILE A 20 1.30 14.95 -0.68
C ILE A 20 0.10 14.08 -1.12
N GLU A 21 -1.07 14.69 -1.30
CA GLU A 21 -2.25 14.04 -1.86
C GLU A 21 -2.00 13.73 -3.34
N ASN A 22 -1.19 12.72 -3.60
CA ASN A 22 -0.73 12.34 -4.95
C ASN A 22 -1.84 11.72 -5.80
N GLY A 23 -3.11 11.72 -5.38
CA GLY A 23 -4.20 11.05 -6.08
C GLY A 23 -4.36 9.56 -5.76
N ARG A 24 -3.68 9.05 -4.72
CA ARG A 24 -3.88 7.68 -4.21
C ARG A 24 -5.28 7.51 -3.62
N VAL A 25 -5.86 6.33 -3.78
CA VAL A 25 -7.20 6.01 -3.24
C VAL A 25 -7.13 5.31 -1.88
N GLY A 26 -6.00 4.65 -1.57
CA GLY A 26 -5.80 3.95 -0.32
C GLY A 26 -4.45 3.27 -0.22
N GLU A 27 -4.29 2.46 0.81
CA GLU A 27 -3.09 1.70 1.11
C GLU A 27 -3.48 0.36 1.72
N ILE A 28 -2.74 -0.70 1.41
CA ILE A 28 -2.91 -2.00 2.05
C ILE A 28 -2.19 -1.98 3.40
N THR A 29 -2.90 -2.06 4.52
CA THR A 29 -2.26 -2.07 5.86
C THR A 29 -1.99 -3.45 6.40
N ASP A 30 -2.83 -4.42 6.04
CA ASP A 30 -2.72 -5.80 6.53
C ASP A 30 -2.93 -6.79 5.40
N VAL A 31 -2.16 -7.87 5.39
CA VAL A 31 -2.24 -8.96 4.41
C VAL A 31 -2.12 -10.30 5.13
N VAL A 32 -3.03 -11.21 4.83
CA VAL A 32 -2.95 -12.63 5.20
C VAL A 32 -2.97 -13.45 3.90
N GLY A 33 -2.03 -14.38 3.75
CA GLY A 33 -1.94 -15.24 2.58
C GLY A 33 -1.51 -14.49 1.30
N THR A 34 -2.07 -14.88 0.16
CA THR A 34 -1.71 -14.31 -1.16
C THR A 34 -2.74 -13.31 -1.63
N VAL A 35 -2.31 -12.05 -1.72
CA VAL A 35 -3.05 -10.94 -2.30
C VAL A 35 -2.22 -10.36 -3.44
N ALA A 36 -2.87 -9.95 -4.52
CA ALA A 36 -2.18 -9.37 -5.66
C ALA A 36 -2.92 -8.14 -6.20
N VAL A 37 -2.14 -7.17 -6.66
CA VAL A 37 -2.64 -5.98 -7.36
C VAL A 37 -2.27 -6.06 -8.83
N LYS A 38 -3.19 -5.66 -9.70
CA LYS A 38 -2.89 -5.35 -11.10
C LYS A 38 -3.15 -3.85 -11.27
N PRO A 39 -2.09 -3.04 -11.43
CA PRO A 39 -2.25 -1.63 -11.72
C PRO A 39 -3.07 -1.41 -12.99
N LEU A 40 -3.81 -0.31 -13.08
CA LEU A 40 -4.61 0.01 -14.28
C LEU A 40 -3.77 -0.05 -15.58
N THR A 41 -2.52 0.39 -15.52
CA THR A 41 -1.58 0.45 -16.65
C THR A 41 -0.89 -0.89 -16.94
N SER A 42 -1.11 -1.92 -16.13
CA SER A 42 -0.46 -3.22 -16.24
C SER A 42 -1.42 -4.32 -16.68
N ARG A 43 -0.87 -5.36 -17.31
CA ARG A 43 -1.61 -6.56 -17.72
C ARG A 43 -1.54 -7.69 -16.70
N ARG A 44 -0.62 -7.63 -15.74
CA ARG A 44 -0.33 -8.73 -14.80
C ARG A 44 -0.63 -8.32 -13.36
N PHE A 45 -1.13 -9.30 -12.61
CA PHE A 45 -1.22 -9.21 -11.16
C PHE A 45 0.15 -9.51 -10.55
N THR A 46 0.55 -8.68 -9.59
CA THR A 46 1.79 -8.81 -8.82
C THR A 46 1.43 -8.98 -7.34
N PRO A 47 2.03 -9.95 -6.61
CA PRO A 47 1.83 -10.09 -5.18
C PRO A 47 2.18 -8.81 -4.43
N VAL A 48 1.42 -8.52 -3.38
CA VAL A 48 1.58 -7.31 -2.56
C VAL A 48 1.87 -7.64 -1.11
N ALA A 49 2.55 -6.71 -0.44
CA ALA A 49 2.74 -6.71 1.00
C ALA A 49 2.02 -5.50 1.62
N THR A 50 2.13 -5.35 2.94
CA THR A 50 1.68 -4.14 3.64
C THR A 50 2.38 -2.89 3.08
N HIS A 51 1.73 -1.74 3.24
CA HIS A 51 2.13 -0.44 2.71
C HIS A 51 2.12 -0.31 1.18
N THR A 52 1.50 -1.25 0.48
CA THR A 52 1.27 -1.11 -0.97
C THR A 52 0.24 -0.02 -1.22
N LEU A 53 0.65 1.03 -1.94
CA LEU A 53 -0.22 2.13 -2.34
C LEU A 53 -1.17 1.69 -3.47
N LEU A 54 -2.40 2.18 -3.41
CA LEU A 54 -3.42 1.91 -4.40
C LEU A 54 -3.85 3.17 -5.11
N TRP A 55 -4.05 3.02 -6.41
CA TRP A 55 -4.47 4.10 -7.30
C TRP A 55 -5.86 3.82 -7.85
N PRO A 56 -6.60 4.87 -8.23
CA PRO A 56 -7.87 4.70 -8.92
C PRO A 56 -7.72 3.81 -10.15
N GLY A 57 -8.55 2.77 -10.24
CA GLY A 57 -8.54 1.80 -11.33
C GLY A 57 -7.62 0.60 -11.13
N ASP A 58 -6.88 0.51 -10.03
CA ASP A 58 -6.14 -0.70 -9.66
C ASP A 58 -7.10 -1.85 -9.29
N TRP A 59 -6.72 -3.07 -9.69
CA TRP A 59 -7.51 -4.27 -9.42
C TRP A 59 -6.84 -5.06 -8.31
N LEU A 60 -7.59 -5.37 -7.26
CA LEU A 60 -7.15 -6.26 -6.19
C LEU A 60 -7.81 -7.62 -6.33
N ARG A 61 -7.07 -8.66 -5.98
CA ARG A 61 -7.61 -10.02 -5.83
C ARG A 61 -6.92 -10.75 -4.69
N THR A 62 -7.69 -11.62 -4.06
CA THR A 62 -7.20 -12.70 -3.20
C THR A 62 -7.08 -13.98 -4.03
N ASP A 63 -6.19 -14.90 -3.66
CA ASP A 63 -6.17 -16.23 -4.29
C ASP A 63 -7.41 -17.04 -3.85
N ALA A 64 -7.84 -17.98 -4.70
CA ALA A 64 -9.02 -18.82 -4.52
C ALA A 64 -8.88 -19.86 -3.41
N ARG A 65 -7.65 -20.17 -3.00
CA ARG A 65 -7.37 -21.19 -1.98
C ARG A 65 -6.70 -20.61 -0.76
N GLY A 66 -7.27 -20.93 0.41
CA GLY A 66 -6.71 -20.55 1.71
C GLY A 66 -7.36 -19.31 2.32
N ALA A 67 -6.93 -18.98 3.54
CA ALA A 67 -7.42 -17.82 4.28
C ALA A 67 -6.73 -16.54 3.80
N ASN A 68 -7.00 -16.14 2.55
CA ASN A 68 -6.42 -14.94 1.96
C ASN A 68 -7.28 -13.72 2.28
N ALA A 69 -6.66 -12.68 2.82
CA ALA A 69 -7.36 -11.44 3.13
C ALA A 69 -6.44 -10.22 3.04
N ALA A 70 -7.03 -9.06 2.78
CA ALA A 70 -6.35 -7.77 2.91
C ALA A 70 -7.26 -6.71 3.52
N ARG A 71 -6.65 -5.82 4.31
CA ARG A 71 -7.29 -4.60 4.82
C ARG A 71 -6.76 -3.39 4.07
N VAL A 72 -7.68 -2.55 3.61
CA VAL A 72 -7.39 -1.39 2.78
C VAL A 72 -8.13 -0.16 3.31
N PRO A 73 -7.50 0.61 4.21
CA PRO A 73 -7.96 1.96 4.54
C PRO A 73 -7.91 2.85 3.29
N LEU A 74 -9.00 3.55 3.04
CA LEU A 74 -9.13 4.49 1.92
C LEU A 74 -8.88 5.92 2.40
N THR A 75 -8.42 6.78 1.50
CA THR A 75 -8.19 8.20 1.80
C THR A 75 -9.48 8.95 2.15
N SER A 76 -10.65 8.42 1.77
CA SER A 76 -11.96 8.92 2.16
C SER A 76 -12.33 8.66 3.63
N GLY A 77 -11.52 7.88 4.36
CA GLY A 77 -11.83 7.41 5.72
C GLY A 77 -12.67 6.14 5.77
N ALA A 78 -13.15 5.64 4.63
CA ALA A 78 -13.77 4.32 4.53
C ALA A 78 -12.71 3.21 4.62
N GLU A 79 -13.17 2.00 4.93
CA GLU A 79 -12.32 0.82 4.99
C GLU A 79 -12.87 -0.28 4.08
N LEU A 80 -11.99 -0.87 3.27
CA LEU A 80 -12.29 -2.03 2.46
C LEU A 80 -11.56 -3.26 3.03
N VAL A 81 -12.31 -4.34 3.27
CA VAL A 81 -11.76 -5.65 3.63
C VAL A 81 -12.02 -6.61 2.48
N LEU A 82 -10.95 -7.19 1.96
CA LEU A 82 -10.98 -8.22 0.93
C LEU A 82 -10.85 -9.58 1.61
N GLY A 83 -11.84 -10.44 1.43
CA GLY A 83 -11.81 -11.83 1.87
C GLY A 83 -11.41 -12.80 0.75
N PRO A 84 -11.37 -14.11 1.03
CA PRO A 84 -11.04 -15.12 0.04
C PRO A 84 -12.05 -15.16 -1.12
N GLU A 85 -11.62 -15.57 -2.31
CA GLU A 85 -12.54 -15.80 -3.44
C GLU A 85 -13.58 -16.84 -3.00
N PRO A 86 -14.89 -16.57 -3.16
CA PRO A 86 -15.91 -17.56 -2.86
C PRO A 86 -15.76 -18.79 -3.78
N PRO A 87 -16.13 -19.98 -3.31
CA PRO A 87 -16.14 -21.18 -4.15
C PRO A 87 -17.07 -20.97 -5.36
N ARG A 88 -16.63 -21.43 -6.53
CA ARG A 88 -17.40 -21.38 -7.79
C ARG A 88 -18.40 -22.50 -7.91
#